data_AF-A0A2W0ABV4-F1
#
_entry.id   AF-A0A2W0ABV4-F1
#
_cell.length_a   1.000
_cell.length_b   1.000
_cell.length_c   1.000
_cell.angle_alpha   90.00
_cell.angle_beta   90.00
_cell.angle_gamma   90.00
#
_symmetry.space_group_name_H-M   'P 1'
#
loop_
_entity.id
_entity.type
_entity.pdbx_description
1 polymer ?
#
loop_
_entity_poly.entity_id
_entity_poly.type
_entity_poly.pdbx_seq_one_letter_code
_entity_poly.pdbx_strand_id
1 'polypeptide(L)'
;MKFASAKQAILLIIVTCAGLYALDYYKNPQLWHHESQEMKASGKGARLALWMNHLCCTGCLADVRQALAGVPGVDLANATAPRQLLTQEQANMQSTALPDYGNTVELPITDLDKLDLVAIDRALRDKGFVAGRMELGGVEHFRLEAGLDHLCCGMCDRAVHERVAFLKSKGLGGQFKWLDSVSVNHEKKTVIAYARFLEPGKNVDVAEFLSGLNYLGYEPRSMRVVRGEHLQFPIEKTPQ
;
A
#
# COMPACT_ATOMS: atom_id res chain seq x y z
N MET A 1 -0.88 37.50 -39.48
CA MET A 1 -0.31 36.63 -38.44
C MET A 1 0.10 35.33 -39.09
N LYS A 2 1.38 34.94 -39.04
CA LYS A 2 1.86 33.67 -39.62
C LYS A 2 1.59 32.57 -38.60
N PHE A 3 0.56 31.77 -38.83
CA PHE A 3 0.30 30.59 -38.00
C PHE A 3 1.45 29.59 -38.19
N ALA A 4 1.99 29.07 -37.08
CA ALA A 4 2.95 27.98 -37.13
C ALA A 4 2.36 26.83 -37.95
N SER A 5 3.13 26.26 -38.88
CA SER A 5 2.60 25.16 -39.69
C SER A 5 2.30 23.97 -38.79
N ALA A 6 1.28 23.16 -39.12
CA ALA A 6 0.89 22.01 -38.30
C ALA A 6 2.08 21.08 -37.99
N LYS A 7 3.04 20.98 -38.92
CA LYS A 7 4.28 20.22 -38.73
C LYS A 7 5.17 20.80 -37.63
N GLN A 8 5.28 22.12 -37.51
CA GLN A 8 6.05 22.78 -36.46
C GLN A 8 5.39 22.64 -35.09
N ALA A 9 4.06 22.70 -35.03
CA ALA A 9 3.32 22.48 -33.79
C ALA A 9 3.48 21.03 -33.28
N ILE A 10 3.36 20.04 -34.18
CA ILE A 10 3.56 18.62 -33.84
C ILE A 10 4.99 18.37 -33.35
N LEU A 11 6.00 18.94 -34.01
CA LEU A 11 7.39 18.79 -33.61
C LEU A 11 7.63 19.37 -32.21
N LEU A 12 7.09 20.55 -31.92
CA LEU A 12 7.21 21.19 -30.61
C LEU A 12 6.55 20.34 -29.51
N ILE A 13 5.37 19.77 -29.78
CA ILE A 13 4.67 18.89 -28.82
C ILE A 13 5.51 17.65 -28.54
N ILE A 14 6.03 16.97 -29.57
CA ILE A 14 6.85 15.76 -29.38
C ILE A 14 8.10 16.08 -28.56
N VAL A 15 8.80 17.17 -28.88
CA VAL A 15 10.00 17.58 -28.14
C VAL A 15 9.66 17.95 -26.70
N THR A 16 8.55 18.64 -26.47
CA THR A 16 8.11 19.03 -25.12
C THR A 16 7.71 17.80 -24.30
N CYS A 17 6.92 16.89 -24.86
CA CYS A 17 6.53 15.64 -24.21
C CYS A 17 7.75 14.77 -23.89
N ALA A 18 8.68 14.62 -24.84
CA ALA A 18 9.92 13.87 -24.62
C ALA A 18 10.82 14.54 -23.56
N GLY A 19 10.91 15.87 -23.58
CA GLY A 19 11.67 16.63 -22.59
C GLY A 19 11.09 16.51 -21.19
N LEU A 20 9.77 16.64 -21.04
CA LEU A 20 9.07 16.45 -19.77
C LEU A 20 9.18 15.00 -19.29
N TYR A 21 9.05 14.03 -20.19
CA TYR A 21 9.24 12.62 -19.87
C TYR A 21 10.66 12.33 -19.37
N ALA A 22 11.68 12.87 -20.03
CA ALA A 22 13.07 12.70 -19.60
C ALA A 22 13.36 13.40 -18.28
N LEU A 23 12.79 14.59 -18.07
CA LEU A 23 12.87 15.31 -16.79
C LEU A 23 12.20 14.52 -15.68
N ASP A 24 11.02 13.98 -15.93
CA ASP A 24 10.28 13.16 -14.98
C ASP A 24 11.03 11.86 -14.68
N TYR A 25 11.56 11.18 -15.69
CA TYR A 25 12.40 9.98 -15.52
C TYR A 25 13.64 10.25 -14.66
N TYR A 26 14.31 11.38 -14.89
CA TYR A 26 15.52 11.75 -14.14
C TYR A 26 15.24 12.28 -12.73
N LYS A 27 14.15 13.04 -12.55
CA LYS A 27 13.81 13.68 -11.27
C LYS A 27 12.94 12.81 -10.37
N ASN A 28 12.18 11.87 -10.95
CA ASN A 28 11.34 10.92 -10.24
C ASN A 28 11.77 9.46 -10.52
N PRO A 29 13.04 9.09 -10.30
CA PRO A 29 13.54 7.72 -10.54
C PRO A 29 12.67 6.66 -9.83
N GLN A 30 12.06 7.00 -8.69
CA GLN A 30 11.14 6.17 -7.93
C GLN A 30 9.85 5.73 -8.65
N LEU A 31 9.37 6.48 -9.66
CA LEU A 31 8.17 6.12 -10.45
C LEU A 31 8.50 5.17 -11.61
N TRP A 32 9.78 5.11 -12.02
CA TRP A 32 10.23 4.43 -13.23
C TRP A 32 11.13 3.24 -12.94
N HIS A 33 11.92 3.31 -11.88
CA HIS A 33 12.58 2.15 -11.27
C HIS A 33 11.60 1.39 -10.36
N HIS A 34 10.41 1.12 -10.90
CA HIS A 34 9.70 -0.09 -10.56
C HIS A 34 10.30 -1.25 -11.37
N GLU A 35 11.57 -1.58 -11.10
CA GLU A 35 11.68 -2.91 -10.55
C GLU A 35 10.82 -2.79 -9.29
N SER A 36 9.59 -3.32 -9.34
CA SER A 36 9.20 -4.16 -8.22
C SER A 36 10.49 -4.88 -7.93
N GLN A 37 11.19 -4.52 -6.85
CA GLN A 37 12.19 -5.42 -6.38
C GLN A 37 11.34 -6.67 -6.21
N GLU A 38 11.44 -7.58 -7.18
CA GLU A 38 11.37 -9.00 -6.96
C GLU A 38 12.51 -9.20 -5.97
N MET A 39 12.28 -8.71 -4.75
CA MET A 39 13.02 -9.01 -3.57
C MET A 39 12.75 -10.48 -3.51
N LYS A 40 13.74 -11.24 -4.01
CA LYS A 40 13.84 -12.69 -3.92
C LYS A 40 13.02 -13.07 -2.71
N ALA A 41 11.87 -13.66 -2.96
CA ALA A 41 11.01 -14.23 -1.95
C ALA A 41 11.85 -15.36 -1.33
N SER A 42 12.80 -14.98 -0.48
CA SER A 42 13.80 -15.86 0.10
C SER A 42 13.29 -16.45 1.41
N GLY A 43 12.07 -16.10 1.82
CA GLY A 43 11.37 -16.69 2.94
C GLY A 43 10.08 -17.35 2.46
N LYS A 44 9.89 -18.63 2.80
CA LYS A 44 8.57 -19.27 2.78
C LYS A 44 7.75 -18.62 3.90
N GLY A 45 6.72 -17.83 3.59
CA GLY A 45 5.82 -17.28 4.60
C GLY A 45 5.22 -15.90 4.26
N ALA A 46 4.18 -15.53 5.01
CA ALA A 46 3.58 -14.20 4.92
C ALA A 46 4.53 -13.13 5.49
N ARG A 47 4.60 -11.97 4.84
CA ARG A 47 5.43 -10.83 5.25
C ARG A 47 4.72 -9.52 4.95
N LEU A 48 5.04 -8.50 5.73
CA LEU A 48 4.56 -7.14 5.55
C LEU A 48 5.77 -6.21 5.39
N ALA A 49 5.87 -5.52 4.27
CA ALA A 49 6.87 -4.50 4.03
C ALA A 49 6.28 -3.11 4.34
N LEU A 50 6.86 -2.41 5.31
CA LEU A 50 6.48 -1.05 5.66
C LEU A 50 7.42 -0.08 4.96
N TRP A 51 6.88 0.72 4.05
CA TRP A 51 7.64 1.74 3.33
C TRP A 51 7.55 3.06 4.06
N MET A 52 8.69 3.62 4.44
CA MET A 52 8.78 4.86 5.19
C MET A 52 9.61 5.89 4.43
N ASN A 53 9.00 7.04 4.15
CA ASN A 53 9.66 8.09 3.36
C ASN A 53 10.90 8.66 4.05
N HIS A 54 10.89 8.75 5.38
CA HIS A 54 11.93 9.42 6.17
C HIS A 54 12.58 8.53 7.26
N LEU A 55 12.71 7.24 6.98
CA LEU A 55 13.46 6.33 7.87
C LEU A 55 14.96 6.41 7.56
N CYS A 56 15.65 7.48 7.99
CA CYS A 56 17.03 7.77 7.57
C CYS A 56 18.13 7.34 8.55
N CYS A 57 17.79 7.11 9.83
CA CYS A 57 18.77 6.79 10.86
C CYS A 57 18.37 5.60 11.74
N THR A 58 19.34 5.05 12.45
CA THR A 58 19.16 3.94 13.40
C THR A 58 18.24 4.30 14.57
N GLY A 59 18.18 5.57 14.98
CA GLY A 59 17.25 6.06 16.00
C GLY A 59 15.80 5.90 15.57
N CYS A 60 15.44 6.40 14.38
CA CYS A 60 14.08 6.23 13.84
C CYS A 60 13.70 4.76 13.66
N LEU A 61 14.64 3.90 13.25
CA LEU A 61 14.39 2.46 13.17
C LEU A 61 14.11 1.84 14.56
N ALA A 62 14.84 2.27 15.60
CA ALA A 62 14.61 1.80 16.95
C ALA A 62 13.20 2.20 17.44
N ASP A 63 12.77 3.44 17.18
CA ASP A 63 11.43 3.90 17.54
C ASP A 63 10.32 3.15 16.78
N VAL A 64 10.54 2.84 15.50
CA VAL A 64 9.62 2.00 14.71
C VAL A 64 9.53 0.59 15.30
N ARG A 65 10.65 -0.02 15.65
CA ARG A 65 10.66 -1.34 16.30
C ARG A 65 9.97 -1.31 17.66
N GLN A 66 10.15 -0.23 18.43
CA GLN A 66 9.47 -0.03 19.70
C GLN A 66 7.96 0.15 19.50
N ALA A 67 7.52 0.91 18.49
CA ALA A 67 6.12 1.09 18.14
C ALA A 67 5.43 -0.25 17.89
N LEU A 68 6.10 -1.11 17.14
CA LEU A 68 5.55 -2.40 16.73
C LEU A 68 5.67 -3.50 17.80
N ALA A 69 6.43 -3.28 18.88
CA ALA A 69 6.78 -4.32 19.87
C ALA A 69 5.58 -5.02 20.51
N GLY A 70 4.44 -4.33 20.60
CA GLY A 70 3.19 -4.87 21.14
C GLY A 70 2.20 -5.39 20.09
N VAL A 71 2.53 -5.32 18.80
CA VAL A 71 1.60 -5.69 17.72
C VAL A 71 1.56 -7.22 17.54
N PRO A 72 0.41 -7.86 17.72
CA PRO A 72 0.28 -9.30 17.52
C PRO A 72 0.52 -9.72 16.06
N GLY A 73 1.06 -10.94 15.87
CA GLY A 73 1.23 -11.54 14.55
C GLY A 73 2.48 -11.10 13.77
N VAL A 74 3.28 -10.19 14.31
CA VAL A 74 4.54 -9.71 13.69
C VAL A 74 5.75 -10.31 14.39
N ASP A 75 6.75 -10.74 13.61
CA ASP A 75 8.06 -11.18 14.11
C ASP A 75 9.08 -10.03 14.06
N LEU A 76 9.22 -9.30 15.15
CA LEU A 76 10.21 -8.21 15.21
C LEU A 76 11.64 -8.70 15.42
N ALA A 77 11.84 -9.90 15.98
CA ALA A 77 13.17 -10.43 16.20
C ALA A 77 13.86 -10.73 14.86
N ASN A 78 13.07 -11.16 13.86
CA ASN A 78 13.53 -11.45 12.50
C ASN A 78 13.21 -10.34 11.49
N ALA A 79 12.77 -9.16 11.95
CA ALA A 79 12.50 -8.03 11.07
C ALA A 79 13.78 -7.50 10.42
N THR A 80 13.77 -7.34 9.09
CA THR A 80 14.91 -6.84 8.35
C THR A 80 14.92 -5.31 8.36
N ALA A 81 16.12 -4.75 8.50
CA ALA A 81 16.33 -3.31 8.47
C ALA A 81 16.70 -2.86 7.05
N PRO A 82 16.46 -1.59 6.70
CA PRO A 82 17.01 -0.99 5.49
C PRO A 82 18.54 -1.16 5.44
N ARG A 83 19.09 -1.40 4.24
CA ARG A 83 20.52 -1.70 4.06
C ARG A 83 21.45 -0.54 4.42
N GLN A 84 20.97 0.70 4.34
CA GLN A 84 21.76 1.90 4.55
C GLN A 84 21.01 2.87 5.46
N LEU A 85 21.26 2.75 6.76
CA LEU A 85 20.84 3.73 7.76
C LEU A 85 22.07 4.41 8.33
N LEU A 86 21.97 5.73 8.49
CA LEU A 86 22.97 6.51 9.19
C LEU A 86 22.85 6.27 10.71
N THR A 87 23.94 6.41 11.45
CA THR A 87 23.81 6.62 12.90
C THR A 87 23.17 7.99 13.16
N GLN A 88 22.65 8.22 14.35
CA GLN A 88 22.06 9.51 14.70
C GLN A 88 23.10 10.65 14.60
N GLU A 89 24.34 10.39 15.01
CA GLU A 89 25.45 11.34 14.92
C GLU A 89 25.75 11.69 13.46
N GLN A 90 25.78 10.69 12.57
CA GLN A 90 26.00 10.89 11.13
C GLN A 90 24.84 11.66 10.48
N ALA A 91 23.60 11.39 10.89
CA ALA A 91 22.42 12.10 10.38
C ALA A 91 22.41 13.59 10.79
N ASN A 92 23.00 13.92 11.94
CA ASN A 92 23.07 15.30 12.45
C ASN A 92 24.21 16.14 11.81
N MET A 93 25.09 15.53 11.01
CA MET A 93 26.16 16.26 10.31
C MET A 93 25.61 16.90 9.02
N GLN A 94 25.91 18.18 8.80
CA GLN A 94 25.42 18.98 7.66
C GLN A 94 25.90 18.51 6.27
N SER A 95 26.91 17.62 6.21
CA SER A 95 27.55 17.20 4.95
C SER A 95 27.08 15.84 4.43
N THR A 96 26.22 15.14 5.15
CA THR A 96 25.74 13.81 4.75
C THR A 96 24.64 13.98 3.71
N ALA A 97 24.87 13.51 2.49
CA ALA A 97 23.81 13.45 1.48
C ALA A 97 22.62 12.69 2.06
N LEU A 98 21.40 13.20 1.84
CA LEU A 98 20.19 12.51 2.28
C LEU A 98 20.20 11.09 1.67
N PRO A 99 20.03 10.03 2.49
CA PRO A 99 19.88 8.69 1.96
C PRO A 99 18.68 8.63 1.01
N ASP A 100 18.64 7.62 0.15
CA ASP A 100 17.54 7.40 -0.77
C ASP A 100 16.19 7.46 -0.03
N TYR A 101 15.24 8.18 -0.63
CA TYR A 101 13.88 8.30 -0.13
C TYR A 101 13.18 6.94 -0.23
N GLY A 102 12.47 6.55 0.84
CA GLY A 102 11.67 5.31 0.85
C GLY A 102 12.45 4.10 1.34
N ASN A 103 12.76 4.08 2.63
CA ASN A 103 13.38 2.93 3.28
C ASN A 103 12.30 1.95 3.77
N THR A 104 12.58 0.65 3.61
CA THR A 104 11.63 -0.42 3.88
C THR A 104 12.06 -1.22 5.11
N VAL A 105 11.11 -1.45 6.02
CA VAL A 105 11.24 -2.42 7.10
C VAL A 105 10.42 -3.64 6.71
N GLU A 106 11.05 -4.81 6.53
CA GLU A 106 10.30 -6.03 6.29
C GLU A 106 10.02 -6.74 7.62
N LEU A 107 8.76 -7.10 7.79
CA LEU A 107 8.22 -7.74 8.96
C LEU A 107 7.73 -9.14 8.57
N PRO A 108 8.42 -10.22 8.96
CA PRO A 108 7.85 -11.55 8.86
C PRO A 108 6.57 -11.64 9.71
N ILE A 109 5.55 -12.31 9.19
CA ILE A 109 4.28 -12.53 9.90
C ILE A 109 4.29 -13.92 10.52
N THR A 110 4.24 -13.98 11.84
CA THR A 110 4.18 -15.24 12.60
C THR A 110 2.80 -15.87 12.56
N ASP A 111 1.76 -15.04 12.64
CA ASP A 111 0.36 -15.47 12.73
C ASP A 111 -0.52 -14.45 12.00
N LEU A 112 -1.00 -14.85 10.83
CA LEU A 112 -1.79 -13.97 9.96
C LEU A 112 -3.17 -13.65 10.56
N ASP A 113 -3.75 -14.56 11.35
CA ASP A 113 -5.09 -14.38 11.91
C ASP A 113 -5.11 -13.35 13.04
N LYS A 114 -3.95 -13.08 13.65
CA LYS A 114 -3.75 -12.04 14.66
C LYS A 114 -3.31 -10.70 14.09
N LEU A 115 -2.96 -10.66 12.80
CA LEU A 115 -2.48 -9.44 12.15
C LEU A 115 -3.64 -8.45 11.96
N ASP A 116 -3.51 -7.28 12.57
CA ASP A 116 -4.39 -6.14 12.34
C ASP A 116 -3.60 -4.96 11.76
N LEU A 117 -3.89 -4.64 10.50
CA LEU A 117 -3.20 -3.60 9.75
C LEU A 117 -3.54 -2.19 10.27
N VAL A 118 -4.71 -1.99 10.88
CA VAL A 118 -5.04 -0.73 11.56
C VAL A 118 -4.24 -0.59 12.85
N ALA A 119 -4.04 -1.68 13.60
CA ALA A 119 -3.24 -1.64 14.81
C ALA A 119 -1.77 -1.28 14.50
N ILE A 120 -1.24 -1.76 13.37
CA ILE A 120 0.08 -1.35 12.86
C ILE A 120 0.13 0.13 12.54
N ASP A 121 -0.80 0.62 11.70
CA ASP A 121 -0.85 2.04 11.32
C ASP A 121 -0.98 2.95 12.54
N ARG A 122 -1.84 2.61 13.51
CA ARG A 122 -2.00 3.34 14.77
C ARG A 122 -0.74 3.32 15.62
N ALA A 123 -0.13 2.15 15.82
CA ALA A 123 1.09 2.02 16.61
C ALA A 123 2.22 2.91 16.06
N LEU A 124 2.37 2.99 14.74
CA LEU A 124 3.31 3.89 14.08
C LEU A 124 2.94 5.37 14.30
N ARG A 125 1.66 5.73 14.10
CA ARG A 125 1.16 7.11 14.26
C ARG A 125 1.31 7.63 15.68
N ASP A 126 1.10 6.79 16.69
CA ASP A 126 1.29 7.15 18.10
C ASP A 126 2.75 7.52 18.42
N LYS A 127 3.70 7.11 17.56
CA LYS A 127 5.12 7.47 17.60
C LYS A 127 5.51 8.55 16.58
N GLY A 128 4.53 9.13 15.89
CA GLY A 128 4.75 10.18 14.88
C GLY A 128 5.20 9.66 13.51
N PHE A 129 5.04 8.36 13.25
CA PHE A 129 5.39 7.74 11.97
C PHE A 129 4.15 7.45 11.13
N VAL A 130 4.31 7.52 9.81
CA VAL A 130 3.30 7.07 8.84
C VAL A 130 4.00 6.23 7.79
N ALA A 131 3.52 5.00 7.59
CA ALA A 131 3.95 4.18 6.47
C ALA A 131 3.30 4.74 5.20
N GLY A 132 4.12 5.10 4.21
CA GLY A 132 3.63 5.57 2.91
C GLY A 132 2.97 4.45 2.11
N ARG A 133 3.40 3.20 2.33
CA ARG A 133 2.81 1.97 1.80
C ARG A 133 2.94 0.84 2.81
N MET A 134 1.98 -0.07 2.80
CA MET A 134 2.03 -1.32 3.57
C MET A 134 1.84 -2.48 2.60
N GLU A 135 2.93 -3.13 2.23
CA GLU A 135 2.92 -4.15 1.19
C GLU A 135 2.88 -5.56 1.78
N LEU A 136 1.74 -6.24 1.63
CA LEU A 136 1.57 -7.63 2.03
C LEU A 136 2.10 -8.56 0.94
N GLY A 137 2.96 -9.52 1.31
CA GLY A 137 3.50 -10.52 0.41
C GLY A 137 3.44 -11.93 0.99
N GLY A 138 3.59 -12.94 0.13
CA GLY A 138 3.64 -14.35 0.55
C GLY A 138 2.28 -14.95 0.94
N VAL A 139 1.18 -14.30 0.56
CA VAL A 139 -0.20 -14.81 0.72
C VAL A 139 -0.88 -14.82 -0.64
N GLU A 140 -1.13 -16.01 -1.18
CA GLU A 140 -1.66 -16.17 -2.55
C GLU A 140 -3.15 -15.80 -2.66
N HIS A 141 -3.94 -16.19 -1.66
CA HIS A 141 -5.38 -15.95 -1.59
C HIS A 141 -5.77 -15.36 -0.25
N PHE A 142 -6.31 -14.14 -0.26
CA PHE A 142 -6.82 -13.50 0.94
C PHE A 142 -7.94 -12.53 0.65
N ARG A 143 -8.64 -12.14 1.71
CA ARG A 143 -9.53 -10.99 1.75
C ARG A 143 -9.14 -10.10 2.91
N LEU A 144 -9.38 -8.81 2.77
CA LEU A 144 -9.30 -7.86 3.87
C LEU A 144 -10.67 -7.69 4.47
N GLU A 145 -10.77 -7.83 5.79
CA GLU A 145 -11.99 -7.53 6.54
C GLU A 145 -11.76 -6.29 7.39
N ALA A 146 -12.33 -5.16 6.98
CA ALA A 146 -12.28 -3.90 7.71
C ALA A 146 -13.54 -3.73 8.56
N GLY A 147 -13.37 -3.60 9.87
CA GLY A 147 -14.46 -3.28 10.79
C GLY A 147 -14.71 -1.77 10.84
N LEU A 148 -15.94 -1.35 10.61
CA LEU A 148 -16.36 0.06 10.66
C LEU A 148 -17.45 0.24 11.72
N ASP A 149 -17.51 1.40 12.38
CA ASP A 149 -18.58 1.63 13.37
C ASP A 149 -19.86 2.22 12.74
N HIS A 150 -19.72 2.87 11.58
CA HIS A 150 -20.78 3.66 10.93
C HIS A 150 -21.11 3.17 9.51
N LEU A 151 -21.65 1.95 9.40
CA LEU A 151 -22.28 1.42 8.19
C LEU A 151 -23.79 1.37 8.37
N CYS A 152 -24.44 2.53 8.29
CA CYS A 152 -25.81 2.70 8.79
C CYS A 152 -26.90 2.39 7.75
N CYS A 153 -26.62 2.50 6.45
CA CYS A 153 -27.63 2.34 5.40
C CYS A 153 -27.01 2.06 4.02
N GLY A 154 -27.84 1.74 3.02
CA GLY A 154 -27.40 1.46 1.65
C GLY A 154 -26.74 2.63 0.90
N MET A 155 -26.71 3.85 1.46
CA MET A 155 -25.84 4.92 0.95
C MET A 155 -24.36 4.62 1.23
N CYS A 156 -24.05 4.06 2.39
CA CYS A 156 -22.69 3.67 2.77
C CYS A 156 -22.15 2.60 1.83
N ASP A 157 -22.99 1.61 1.52
CA ASP A 157 -22.70 0.54 0.56
C ASP A 157 -22.37 1.10 -0.83
N ARG A 158 -23.26 1.92 -1.39
CA ARG A 158 -23.05 2.58 -2.69
C ARG A 158 -21.79 3.44 -2.71
N ALA A 159 -21.54 4.22 -1.66
CA ALA A 159 -20.34 5.07 -1.58
C ALA A 159 -19.05 4.24 -1.60
N VAL A 160 -19.00 3.10 -0.90
CA VAL A 160 -17.86 2.18 -0.94
C VAL A 160 -17.69 1.58 -2.33
N HIS A 161 -18.76 1.07 -2.93
CA HIS A 161 -18.72 0.49 -4.27
C HIS A 161 -18.29 1.50 -5.34
N GLU A 162 -18.87 2.71 -5.34
CA GLU A 162 -18.52 3.78 -6.28
C GLU A 162 -17.07 4.22 -6.12
N ARG A 163 -16.58 4.37 -4.89
CA ARG A 163 -15.18 4.75 -4.64
C ARG A 163 -14.21 3.69 -5.12
N VAL A 164 -14.48 2.42 -4.82
CA VAL A 164 -13.65 1.30 -5.29
C VAL A 164 -13.67 1.24 -6.82
N ALA A 165 -14.85 1.33 -7.45
CA ALA A 165 -14.97 1.34 -8.91
C ALA A 165 -14.23 2.54 -9.55
N PHE A 166 -14.33 3.72 -8.93
CA PHE A 166 -13.59 4.91 -9.36
C PHE A 166 -12.07 4.70 -9.28
N LEU A 167 -11.57 4.18 -8.16
CA LEU A 167 -10.14 3.95 -7.97
C LEU A 167 -9.59 2.88 -8.92
N LYS A 168 -10.37 1.82 -9.18
CA LYS A 168 -10.05 0.80 -10.19
C LYS A 168 -10.02 1.35 -11.62
N SER A 169 -10.87 2.33 -11.95
CA SER A 169 -11.01 2.85 -13.32
C SER A 169 -10.18 4.09 -13.64
N LYS A 170 -9.91 4.96 -12.66
CA LYS A 170 -9.29 6.28 -12.85
C LYS A 170 -8.05 6.54 -11.99
N GLY A 171 -7.61 5.60 -11.16
CA GLY A 171 -6.39 5.77 -10.38
C GLY A 171 -5.18 6.02 -11.28
N LEU A 172 -4.50 7.15 -11.12
CA LEU A 172 -3.23 7.46 -11.79
C LEU A 172 -2.24 6.30 -11.55
N GLY A 173 -1.94 5.51 -12.59
CA GLY A 173 -1.05 4.32 -12.48
C GLY A 173 -1.73 3.01 -12.05
N GLY A 174 -3.01 3.05 -11.65
CA GLY A 174 -3.88 1.93 -11.27
C GLY A 174 -3.65 1.42 -9.85
N GLN A 175 -4.31 2.09 -8.90
CA GLN A 175 -4.54 1.60 -7.53
C GLN A 175 -5.56 0.45 -7.56
N PHE A 176 -5.55 -0.44 -6.57
CA PHE A 176 -6.48 -1.58 -6.47
C PHE A 176 -6.47 -2.56 -7.66
N LYS A 177 -5.38 -2.67 -8.43
CA LYS A 177 -5.25 -3.72 -9.47
C LYS A 177 -5.38 -5.13 -8.91
N TRP A 178 -4.97 -5.30 -7.66
CA TRP A 178 -5.05 -6.56 -6.91
C TRP A 178 -6.46 -6.84 -6.38
N LEU A 179 -7.35 -5.85 -6.33
CA LEU A 179 -8.69 -6.01 -5.76
C LEU A 179 -9.65 -6.56 -6.83
N ASP A 180 -10.29 -7.67 -6.52
CA ASP A 180 -11.29 -8.27 -7.38
C ASP A 180 -12.65 -7.60 -7.19
N SER A 181 -13.18 -7.70 -5.97
CA SER A 181 -14.49 -7.18 -5.59
C SER A 181 -14.49 -6.67 -4.16
N VAL A 182 -15.52 -5.90 -3.81
CA VAL A 182 -15.79 -5.44 -2.45
C VAL A 182 -17.22 -5.81 -2.08
N SER A 183 -17.46 -6.08 -0.80
CA SER A 183 -18.78 -6.33 -0.24
C SER A 183 -18.93 -5.59 1.08
N VAL A 184 -20.12 -5.07 1.36
CA VAL A 184 -20.44 -4.41 2.62
C VAL A 184 -21.48 -5.22 3.38
N ASN A 185 -21.21 -5.49 4.66
CA ASN A 185 -22.16 -6.12 5.56
C ASN A 185 -22.55 -5.12 6.65
N HIS A 186 -23.81 -4.66 6.61
CA HIS A 186 -24.36 -3.69 7.57
C HIS A 186 -24.57 -4.27 8.97
N GLU A 187 -24.94 -5.54 9.07
CA GLU A 187 -25.21 -6.20 10.37
C GLU A 187 -23.92 -6.38 11.16
N LYS A 188 -22.87 -6.85 10.51
CA LYS A 188 -21.54 -7.03 11.10
C LYS A 188 -20.73 -5.74 11.14
N LYS A 189 -21.20 -4.72 10.42
CA LYS A 189 -20.50 -3.47 10.15
C LYS A 189 -19.08 -3.70 9.63
N THR A 190 -18.97 -4.47 8.55
CA THR A 190 -17.70 -4.83 7.94
C THR A 190 -17.70 -4.55 6.45
N VAL A 191 -16.60 -4.03 5.94
CA VAL A 191 -16.29 -4.00 4.50
C VAL A 191 -15.28 -5.11 4.21
N ILE A 192 -15.60 -5.94 3.22
CA ILE A 192 -14.78 -7.08 2.81
C ILE A 192 -14.23 -6.79 1.43
N ALA A 193 -12.91 -6.73 1.29
CA ALA A 193 -12.21 -6.57 0.03
C ALA A 193 -11.58 -7.91 -0.39
N TYR A 194 -12.04 -8.48 -1.50
CA TYR A 194 -11.54 -9.74 -2.02
C TYR A 194 -10.34 -9.49 -2.94
N ALA A 195 -9.18 -10.04 -2.58
CA ALA A 195 -8.00 -9.96 -3.43
C ALA A 195 -8.12 -10.97 -4.59
N ARG A 196 -7.61 -10.57 -5.75
CA ARG A 196 -7.30 -11.48 -6.86
C ARG A 196 -6.19 -12.43 -6.42
N PHE A 197 -6.10 -13.58 -7.08
CA PHE A 197 -4.96 -14.47 -6.92
C PHE A 197 -3.67 -13.70 -7.16
N LEU A 198 -2.77 -13.75 -6.18
CA LEU A 198 -1.46 -13.16 -6.30
C LEU A 198 -0.46 -14.21 -6.79
N GLU A 199 0.24 -13.87 -7.87
CA GLU A 199 1.37 -14.67 -8.31
C GLU A 199 2.44 -14.74 -7.21
N PRO A 200 3.10 -15.89 -7.05
CA PRO A 200 4.20 -16.02 -6.09
C PRO A 200 5.24 -14.92 -6.27
N GLY A 201 5.58 -14.23 -5.18
CA GLY A 201 6.56 -13.14 -5.18
C GLY A 201 5.99 -11.75 -5.46
N LYS A 202 4.69 -11.62 -5.78
CA LYS A 202 4.02 -10.32 -5.82
C LYS A 202 3.64 -9.86 -4.41
N ASN A 203 3.76 -8.55 -4.20
CA ASN A 203 3.27 -7.87 -3.02
C ASN A 203 2.11 -6.95 -3.40
N VAL A 204 1.24 -6.66 -2.44
CA VAL A 204 0.09 -5.77 -2.63
C VAL A 204 0.06 -4.71 -1.56
N ASP A 205 -0.09 -3.46 -1.99
CA ASP A 205 -0.23 -2.37 -1.04
C ASP A 205 -1.65 -2.37 -0.45
N VAL A 206 -1.75 -2.91 0.78
CA VAL A 206 -2.98 -2.98 1.54
C VAL A 206 -3.32 -1.63 2.21
N ALA A 207 -2.36 -0.69 2.27
CA ALA A 207 -2.63 0.66 2.77
C ALA A 207 -3.52 1.47 1.81
N GLU A 208 -3.54 1.13 0.51
CA GLU A 208 -4.47 1.74 -0.45
C GLU A 208 -5.92 1.55 -0.01
N PHE A 209 -6.25 0.38 0.56
CA PHE A 209 -7.63 0.06 0.93
C PHE A 209 -8.06 0.86 2.16
N LEU A 210 -7.19 0.91 3.17
CA LEU A 210 -7.36 1.79 4.33
C LEU A 210 -7.50 3.26 3.91
N SER A 211 -6.63 3.74 3.02
CA SER A 211 -6.67 5.10 2.50
C SER A 211 -7.95 5.39 1.72
N GLY A 212 -8.46 4.42 0.97
CA GLY A 212 -9.73 4.50 0.26
C GLY A 212 -10.93 4.65 1.20
N LEU A 213 -10.94 3.94 2.33
CA LEU A 213 -11.96 4.07 3.37
C LEU A 213 -11.84 5.41 4.12
N ASN A 214 -10.63 5.82 4.47
CA ASN A 214 -10.36 7.11 5.12
C ASN A 214 -10.82 8.28 4.25
N TYR A 215 -10.63 8.20 2.93
CA TYR A 215 -11.12 9.21 1.99
C TYR A 215 -12.65 9.36 2.01
N LEU A 216 -13.38 8.26 2.27
CA LEU A 216 -14.83 8.28 2.45
C LEU A 216 -15.28 8.80 3.82
N GLY A 217 -14.33 9.18 4.69
CA GLY A 217 -14.60 9.63 6.05
C GLY A 217 -14.81 8.48 7.05
N TYR A 218 -14.46 7.25 6.69
CA TYR A 218 -14.46 6.13 7.64
C TYR A 218 -13.11 6.00 8.30
N GLU A 219 -13.09 5.81 9.61
CA GLU A 219 -11.91 5.35 10.33
C GLU A 219 -12.14 3.89 10.75
N PRO A 220 -11.55 2.91 10.05
CA PRO A 220 -11.70 1.51 10.43
C PRO A 220 -11.15 1.25 11.83
N ARG A 221 -11.86 0.47 12.63
CA ARG A 221 -11.39 0.07 13.97
C ARG A 221 -10.38 -1.06 13.91
N SER A 222 -10.46 -1.87 12.86
CA SER A 222 -9.59 -3.01 12.58
C SER A 222 -9.57 -3.29 11.08
N MET A 223 -8.49 -3.88 10.57
CA MET A 223 -8.39 -4.42 9.23
C MET A 223 -7.56 -5.69 9.24
N ARG A 224 -8.24 -6.83 9.16
CA ARG A 224 -7.62 -8.16 9.26
C ARG A 224 -7.42 -8.79 7.90
N VAL A 225 -6.36 -9.57 7.78
CA VAL A 225 -6.10 -10.41 6.61
C VAL A 225 -6.68 -11.79 6.88
N VAL A 226 -7.67 -12.22 6.09
CA VAL A 226 -8.25 -13.56 6.21
C VAL A 226 -7.88 -14.36 4.99
N ARG A 227 -7.29 -15.55 5.19
CA ARG A 227 -6.98 -16.45 4.07
C ARG A 227 -8.26 -16.86 3.36
N GLY A 228 -8.27 -16.76 2.04
CA GLY A 228 -9.34 -17.28 1.23
C GLY A 228 -9.15 -18.79 1.09
N GLU A 229 -10.07 -19.59 1.63
CA GLU A 229 -10.37 -20.87 0.99
C GLU A 229 -10.97 -20.56 -0.38
N HIS A 230 -10.66 -21.34 -1.41
CA HIS A 230 -11.20 -21.19 -2.77
C HIS A 230 -12.69 -20.85 -2.73
N LEU A 231 -13.03 -19.57 -2.85
CA LEU A 231 -14.43 -19.13 -2.89
C LEU A 231 -14.96 -19.48 -4.27
N GLN A 232 -15.79 -20.53 -4.32
CA GLN A 232 -16.74 -20.71 -5.40
C GLN A 232 -17.63 -19.46 -5.38
N PHE A 233 -17.47 -18.59 -6.39
CA PHE A 233 -18.35 -17.46 -6.61
C PHE A 233 -19.81 -17.94 -6.57
N PRO A 234 -20.72 -17.34 -5.79
CA PRO A 234 -22.13 -17.54 -6.01
C PRO A 234 -22.43 -16.92 -7.38
N ILE A 235 -22.64 -17.78 -8.39
CA ILE A 235 -23.14 -17.36 -9.69
C ILE A 235 -24.50 -16.70 -9.41
N GLU A 236 -24.57 -15.37 -9.59
CA GLU A 236 -25.83 -14.66 -9.63
C GLU A 236 -26.71 -15.35 -10.67
N LYS A 237 -27.79 -15.99 -10.22
CA LYS A 237 -28.83 -16.46 -11.12
C LYS A 237 -29.51 -15.22 -11.67
N THR A 238 -29.20 -14.88 -12.92
CA THR A 238 -29.99 -13.94 -13.70
C THR A 238 -31.45 -14.42 -13.69
N PRO A 239 -32.43 -13.61 -13.26
CA PRO A 239 -33.83 -13.97 -13.42
C PRO A 239 -34.17 -14.04 -14.92
N GLN A 240 -34.82 -15.13 -15.31
CA GLN A 240 -35.42 -15.31 -16.64
C GLN A 240 -36.65 -14.42 -16.82
#